data_AF-A0AAU5SDR5-F1
#
_entry.id   AF-A0AAU5SDR5-F1
#
_cell.length_a   1.000
_cell.length_b   1.000
_cell.length_c   1.000
_cell.angle_alpha   90.00
_cell.angle_beta   90.00
_cell.angle_gamma   90.00
#
_symmetry.space_group_name_H-M   'P 1'
#
loop_
_entity.id
_entity.type
_entity.pdbx_description
1 polymer ?
#
loop_
_entity_poly.entity_id
_entity_poly.type
_entity_poly.pdbx_seq_one_letter_code
_entity_poly.pdbx_strand_id
1 'polypeptide(L)'
;MSARLDDVLAALVRCTGTPVTDTGDEHERWPLYMAACGKGECLDLLFSAVALEPVPSVALGIVLHVLGTLPEAARPSWIARLQLQDNRDYATRRAREIGIHQSRDVTPLLVDENVQDTWSDWLQLLLAERSTEPAVLHRLARAGRTKRIRRLASAPRNPQPDRADRPDRSDRPDRSTGRR
;
A
#
# COMPACT_ATOMS: atom_id res chain seq x y z
N MET A 1 -29.78 -2.63 -15.49
CA MET A 1 -30.16 -1.95 -14.23
C MET A 1 -28.89 -1.42 -13.61
N SER A 2 -28.71 -0.11 -13.51
CA SER A 2 -27.56 0.45 -12.77
C SER A 2 -27.74 0.11 -11.29
N ALA A 3 -26.76 -0.56 -10.69
CA ALA A 3 -26.77 -0.82 -9.26
C ALA A 3 -26.74 0.51 -8.47
N ARG A 4 -27.49 0.59 -7.37
CA ARG A 4 -27.41 1.72 -6.44
C ARG A 4 -26.28 1.52 -5.46
N LEU A 5 -25.70 2.60 -4.95
CA LEU A 5 -24.65 2.52 -3.93
C LEU A 5 -25.14 1.74 -2.70
N ASP A 6 -26.38 1.97 -2.25
CA ASP A 6 -26.99 1.27 -1.12
C ASP A 6 -26.96 -0.26 -1.27
N ASP A 7 -27.24 -0.78 -2.48
CA ASP A 7 -27.23 -2.22 -2.76
C ASP A 7 -25.81 -2.80 -2.66
N VAL A 8 -24.83 -2.04 -3.16
CA VAL A 8 -23.41 -2.41 -3.10
C VAL A 8 -22.89 -2.37 -1.67
N LEU A 9 -23.28 -1.35 -0.88
CA LEU A 9 -22.93 -1.25 0.53
C LEU A 9 -23.51 -2.43 1.32
N ALA A 10 -24.78 -2.77 1.10
CA ALA A 10 -25.39 -3.94 1.76
C ALA A 10 -24.66 -5.24 1.41
N ALA A 11 -24.19 -5.40 0.17
CA ALA A 11 -23.37 -6.54 -0.24
C ALA A 11 -21.99 -6.54 0.43
N LEU A 12 -21.34 -5.37 0.51
CA LEU A 12 -20.06 -5.21 1.21
C LEU A 12 -20.17 -5.51 2.70
N VAL A 13 -21.25 -5.08 3.38
CA VAL A 13 -21.51 -5.42 4.79
C VAL A 13 -21.58 -6.93 4.97
N ARG A 14 -22.29 -7.65 4.09
CA ARG A 14 -22.35 -9.13 4.13
C ARG A 14 -20.99 -9.78 3.87
N CYS A 15 -20.20 -9.23 2.95
CA CYS A 15 -18.87 -9.76 2.59
C CYS A 15 -17.84 -9.53 3.70
N THR A 16 -17.86 -8.36 4.31
CA THR A 16 -16.86 -7.93 5.30
C THR A 16 -17.23 -8.33 6.72
N GLY A 17 -18.53 -8.37 7.05
CA GLY A 17 -19.05 -8.42 8.40
C GLY A 17 -19.02 -7.07 9.12
N THR A 18 -18.63 -5.99 8.43
CA THR A 18 -18.52 -4.65 9.01
C THR A 18 -19.84 -3.90 8.83
N PRO A 19 -20.54 -3.53 9.90
CA PRO A 19 -21.80 -2.79 9.79
C PRO A 19 -21.57 -1.33 9.40
N VAL A 20 -22.59 -0.72 8.79
CA VAL A 20 -22.72 0.71 8.54
C VAL A 20 -24.12 1.12 9.02
N THR A 21 -24.20 2.18 9.83
CA THR A 21 -25.47 2.62 10.44
C THR A 21 -26.15 3.66 9.56
N ASP A 22 -25.36 4.60 9.04
CA ASP A 22 -25.77 5.64 8.10
C ASP A 22 -24.99 5.49 6.78
N THR A 23 -25.68 5.07 5.71
CA THR A 23 -25.07 4.96 4.38
C THR A 23 -24.81 6.32 3.74
N GLY A 24 -25.34 7.41 4.30
CA GLY A 24 -25.11 8.79 3.86
C GLY A 24 -23.82 9.42 4.40
N ASP A 25 -23.28 8.94 5.53
CA ASP A 25 -22.06 9.46 6.15
C ASP A 25 -20.79 8.76 5.60
N GLU A 26 -19.90 9.53 4.95
CA GLU A 26 -18.63 8.96 4.47
C GLU A 26 -17.74 8.38 5.57
N HIS A 27 -17.82 8.90 6.79
CA HIS A 27 -17.02 8.44 7.92
C HIS A 27 -17.48 7.06 8.38
N GLU A 28 -18.76 6.76 8.25
CA GLU A 28 -19.30 5.43 8.52
C GLU A 28 -19.02 4.45 7.37
N ARG A 29 -19.06 4.91 6.11
CA ARG A 29 -18.71 4.07 4.95
C ARG A 29 -17.23 3.69 4.92
N TRP A 30 -16.33 4.57 5.39
CA TRP A 30 -14.88 4.38 5.27
C TRP A 30 -14.35 3.09 5.92
N PRO A 31 -14.67 2.76 7.19
CA PRO A 31 -14.28 1.50 7.81
C PRO A 31 -14.69 0.26 7.02
N LEU A 32 -15.91 0.28 6.44
CA LEU A 32 -16.40 -0.81 5.60
C LEU A 32 -15.52 -0.98 4.34
N TYR A 33 -15.18 0.11 3.66
CA TYR A 33 -14.32 0.06 2.49
C TYR A 33 -12.91 -0.44 2.81
N MET A 34 -12.33 -0.01 3.94
CA MET A 34 -11.01 -0.48 4.37
C MET A 34 -11.03 -1.97 4.73
N ALA A 35 -12.09 -2.45 5.38
CA ALA A 35 -12.27 -3.89 5.63
C ALA A 35 -12.37 -4.68 4.31
N ALA A 36 -13.04 -4.14 3.30
CA ALA A 36 -13.16 -4.77 1.98
C ALA A 36 -11.82 -4.80 1.21
N CYS A 37 -10.96 -3.78 1.35
CA CYS A 37 -9.65 -3.75 0.69
C CYS A 37 -8.74 -4.92 1.06
N GLY A 38 -8.90 -5.46 2.28
CA GLY A 38 -8.14 -6.61 2.77
C GLY A 38 -8.68 -7.98 2.32
N LYS A 39 -9.81 -8.02 1.60
CA LYS A 39 -10.54 -9.24 1.25
C LYS A 39 -10.70 -9.36 -0.26
N GLY A 40 -9.97 -10.31 -0.87
CA GLY A 40 -9.97 -10.52 -2.32
C GLY A 40 -11.38 -10.78 -2.88
N GLU A 41 -12.19 -11.52 -2.13
CA GLU A 41 -13.58 -11.84 -2.46
C GLU A 41 -14.52 -10.62 -2.47
N CYS A 42 -14.14 -9.51 -1.81
CA CYS A 42 -14.93 -8.28 -1.80
C CYS A 42 -14.48 -7.26 -2.86
N LEU A 43 -13.41 -7.54 -3.63
CA LEU A 43 -12.83 -6.56 -4.54
C LEU A 43 -13.78 -6.12 -5.65
N ASP A 44 -14.58 -7.01 -6.22
CA ASP A 44 -15.53 -6.64 -7.29
C ASP A 44 -16.65 -5.73 -6.79
N LEU A 45 -17.10 -5.94 -5.54
CA LEU A 45 -18.06 -5.08 -4.87
C LEU A 45 -17.45 -3.71 -4.59
N LEU A 46 -16.23 -3.68 -4.08
CA LEU A 46 -15.50 -2.44 -3.81
C LEU A 46 -15.22 -1.67 -5.11
N PHE A 47 -14.86 -2.38 -6.18
CA PHE A 47 -14.65 -1.84 -7.52
C PHE A 47 -15.91 -1.15 -8.03
N SER A 48 -17.08 -1.74 -7.78
CA SER A 48 -18.38 -1.15 -8.10
C SER A 48 -18.70 0.07 -7.23
N ALA A 49 -18.39 0.02 -5.93
CA ALA A 49 -18.58 1.14 -5.00
C ALA A 49 -17.80 2.39 -5.43
N VAL A 50 -16.57 2.25 -5.91
CA VAL A 50 -15.75 3.39 -6.38
C VAL A 50 -16.45 4.19 -7.49
N ALA A 51 -17.20 3.53 -8.38
CA ALA A 51 -17.93 4.24 -9.45
C ALA A 51 -19.12 5.05 -8.93
N LEU A 52 -19.74 4.56 -7.86
CA LEU A 52 -21.01 5.03 -7.32
C LEU A 52 -20.84 5.97 -6.11
N GLU A 53 -19.66 6.01 -5.51
CA GLU A 53 -19.37 6.82 -4.33
C GLU A 53 -19.58 8.31 -4.62
N PRO A 54 -20.47 9.01 -3.87
CA PRO A 54 -20.79 10.41 -4.10
C PRO A 54 -19.67 11.36 -3.67
N VAL A 55 -18.77 10.94 -2.76
CA VAL A 55 -17.69 11.78 -2.25
C VAL A 55 -16.39 11.46 -3.00
N PRO A 56 -15.90 12.33 -3.92
CA PRO A 56 -14.77 11.99 -4.79
C PRO A 56 -13.47 11.69 -4.06
N SER A 57 -13.25 12.31 -2.89
CA SER A 57 -12.08 12.07 -2.05
C SER A 57 -12.10 10.68 -1.41
N VAL A 58 -13.28 10.16 -1.06
CA VAL A 58 -13.46 8.80 -0.54
C VAL A 58 -13.17 7.78 -1.63
N ALA A 59 -13.74 7.97 -2.83
CA ALA A 59 -13.47 7.12 -3.99
C ALA A 59 -11.97 7.07 -4.32
N LEU A 60 -11.31 8.24 -4.32
CA LEU A 60 -9.86 8.34 -4.50
C LEU A 60 -9.11 7.58 -3.40
N GLY A 61 -9.49 7.76 -2.14
CA GLY A 61 -8.89 7.06 -1.00
C GLY A 61 -8.92 5.55 -1.14
N ILE A 62 -10.06 5.00 -1.57
CA ILE A 62 -10.22 3.57 -1.86
C ILE A 62 -9.23 3.13 -2.95
N VAL A 63 -9.22 3.82 -4.09
CA VAL A 63 -8.34 3.48 -5.22
C VAL A 63 -6.87 3.50 -4.79
N LEU A 64 -6.42 4.54 -4.10
CA LEU A 64 -5.03 4.65 -3.63
C LEU A 64 -4.65 3.51 -2.68
N HIS A 65 -5.58 3.02 -1.88
CA HIS A 65 -5.35 1.91 -0.96
C HIS A 65 -5.15 0.59 -1.72
N VAL A 66 -6.00 0.28 -2.70
CA VAL A 66 -5.92 -0.98 -3.46
C VAL A 66 -4.80 -1.01 -4.50
N LEU A 67 -4.36 0.14 -5.02
CA LEU A 67 -3.30 0.19 -6.04
C LEU A 67 -2.01 -0.54 -5.59
N GLY A 68 -1.69 -0.52 -4.29
CA GLY A 68 -0.52 -1.18 -3.74
C GLY A 68 -0.60 -2.71 -3.73
N THR A 69 -1.81 -3.28 -3.75
CA THR A 69 -2.05 -4.73 -3.68
C THR A 69 -2.40 -5.32 -5.03
N LEU A 70 -2.88 -4.51 -5.97
CA LEU A 70 -3.28 -4.94 -7.30
C LEU A 70 -2.07 -5.23 -8.21
N PRO A 71 -2.19 -6.25 -9.08
CA PRO A 71 -1.30 -6.40 -10.24
C PRO A 71 -1.30 -5.13 -11.09
N GLU A 72 -0.16 -4.80 -11.69
CA GLU A 72 0.00 -3.57 -12.49
C GLU A 72 -1.05 -3.46 -13.60
N ALA A 73 -1.35 -4.56 -14.29
CA ALA A 73 -2.34 -4.62 -15.36
C ALA A 73 -3.77 -4.29 -14.92
N ALA A 74 -4.10 -4.46 -13.63
CA ALA A 74 -5.43 -4.17 -13.09
C ALA A 74 -5.59 -2.69 -12.67
N ARG A 75 -4.49 -1.95 -12.45
CA ARG A 75 -4.55 -0.57 -11.93
C ARG A 75 -5.31 0.40 -12.84
N PRO A 76 -5.14 0.39 -14.18
CA PRO A 76 -5.81 1.35 -15.05
C PRO A 76 -7.34 1.29 -14.96
N SER A 77 -7.93 0.09 -14.81
CA SER A 77 -9.38 -0.06 -14.73
C SER A 77 -9.95 0.52 -13.43
N TRP A 78 -9.22 0.42 -12.32
CA TRP A 78 -9.57 1.07 -11.04
C TRP A 78 -9.45 2.58 -11.11
N ILE A 79 -8.40 3.10 -11.75
CA ILE A 79 -8.21 4.55 -11.91
C ILE A 79 -9.33 5.14 -12.77
N ALA A 80 -9.70 4.49 -13.86
CA ALA A 80 -10.75 4.96 -14.78
C ALA A 80 -12.12 5.13 -14.12
N ARG A 81 -12.36 4.50 -12.96
CA ARG A 81 -13.60 4.61 -12.17
C ARG A 81 -13.73 5.94 -11.45
N LEU A 82 -12.63 6.64 -11.18
CA LEU A 82 -12.66 7.92 -10.51
C LEU A 82 -13.35 8.95 -11.40
N GLN A 83 -14.30 9.69 -10.84
CA GLN A 83 -15.16 10.61 -11.58
C GLN A 83 -14.39 11.86 -12.05
N LEU A 84 -13.49 12.38 -11.22
CA LEU A 84 -12.73 13.61 -11.48
C LEU A 84 -11.41 13.32 -12.21
N GLN A 85 -11.09 14.14 -13.21
CA GLN A 85 -9.85 13.99 -13.98
C GLN A 85 -8.60 14.18 -13.11
N ASP A 86 -8.57 15.19 -12.26
CA ASP A 86 -7.44 15.45 -11.35
C ASP A 86 -7.15 14.24 -10.43
N ASN A 87 -8.20 13.55 -9.97
CA ASN A 87 -8.06 12.34 -9.17
C ASN A 87 -7.48 11.19 -10.01
N ARG A 88 -7.87 11.06 -11.29
CA ARG A 88 -7.30 10.07 -12.22
C ARG A 88 -5.82 10.34 -12.48
N ASP A 89 -5.44 11.59 -12.72
CA ASP A 89 -4.06 11.99 -12.98
C ASP A 89 -3.19 11.73 -11.74
N TYR A 90 -3.70 12.10 -10.56
CA TYR A 90 -3.04 11.82 -9.29
C TYR A 90 -2.86 10.31 -9.06
N ALA A 91 -3.90 9.51 -9.23
CA ALA A 91 -3.86 8.06 -9.03
C ALA A 91 -2.95 7.37 -10.07
N THR A 92 -2.92 7.86 -11.31
CA THR A 92 -2.00 7.40 -12.37
C THR A 92 -0.56 7.62 -11.98
N ARG A 93 -0.22 8.83 -11.53
CA ARG A 93 1.12 9.12 -11.01
C ARG A 93 1.45 8.20 -9.84
N ARG A 94 0.55 8.02 -8.89
CA ARG A 94 0.77 7.13 -7.74
C ARG A 94 0.96 5.67 -8.15
N ALA A 95 0.20 5.17 -9.12
CA ALA A 95 0.34 3.80 -9.64
C ALA A 95 1.73 3.56 -10.27
N ARG A 96 2.26 4.54 -11.01
CA ARG A 96 3.63 4.50 -11.53
C ARG A 96 4.66 4.46 -10.40
N GLU A 97 4.50 5.31 -9.40
CA GLU A 97 5.42 5.35 -8.24
C GLU A 97 5.39 4.04 -7.42
N ILE A 98 4.21 3.43 -7.26
CA ILE A 98 4.08 2.08 -6.68
C ILE A 98 4.84 1.05 -7.51
N GLY A 99 4.73 1.11 -8.85
CA GLY A 99 5.49 0.25 -9.76
C GLY A 99 7.01 0.39 -9.57
N ILE A 100 7.51 1.63 -9.45
CA ILE A 100 8.93 1.88 -9.14
C ILE A 100 9.30 1.25 -7.80
N HIS A 101 8.49 1.45 -6.75
CA HIS A 101 8.79 0.88 -5.43
C HIS A 101 8.77 -0.66 -5.41
N GLN A 102 7.90 -1.30 -6.20
CA GLN A 102 7.76 -2.75 -6.29
C GLN A 102 8.73 -3.40 -7.28
N SER A 103 9.43 -2.61 -8.10
CA SER A 103 10.51 -3.10 -8.95
C SER A 103 11.57 -3.80 -8.11
N ARG A 104 12.17 -4.85 -8.68
CA ARG A 104 13.30 -5.54 -8.04
C ARG A 104 14.53 -4.66 -7.94
N ASP A 105 14.72 -3.78 -8.94
CA ASP A 105 15.86 -2.87 -9.02
C ASP A 105 15.37 -1.47 -9.41
N VAL A 106 15.62 -0.50 -8.54
CA VAL A 106 15.40 0.94 -8.78
C VAL A 106 16.67 1.61 -9.26
N THR A 107 17.84 1.09 -8.90
CA THR A 107 19.17 1.60 -9.28
C THR A 107 19.32 1.88 -10.78
N PRO A 108 18.84 1.04 -11.72
CA PRO A 108 18.94 1.34 -13.15
C PRO A 108 18.28 2.65 -13.57
N LEU A 109 17.23 3.10 -12.86
CA LEU A 109 16.57 4.37 -13.14
C LEU A 109 17.47 5.58 -12.82
N LEU A 110 18.43 5.42 -11.90
CA LEU A 110 19.33 6.48 -11.46
C LEU A 110 20.40 6.86 -12.51
N VAL A 111 20.49 6.12 -13.62
CA VAL A 111 21.33 6.49 -14.77
C VAL A 111 20.93 7.86 -15.32
N ASP A 112 19.64 8.17 -15.31
CA ASP A 112 19.17 9.53 -15.56
C ASP A 112 19.35 10.38 -14.29
N GLU A 113 20.24 11.36 -14.35
CA GLU A 113 20.53 12.25 -13.23
C GLU A 113 19.32 13.08 -12.79
N ASN A 114 18.33 13.29 -13.65
CA ASN A 114 17.14 14.09 -13.34
C ASN A 114 15.94 13.24 -12.93
N VAL A 115 16.06 11.90 -12.94
CA VAL A 115 14.93 10.99 -12.66
C VAL A 115 14.28 11.29 -11.30
N GLN A 116 15.10 11.68 -10.33
CA GLN A 116 14.68 11.93 -8.96
C GLN A 116 13.76 13.16 -8.85
N ASP A 117 13.90 14.14 -9.73
CA ASP A 117 13.04 15.34 -9.74
C ASP A 117 11.61 14.97 -10.13
N THR A 118 11.45 13.89 -10.89
CA THR A 118 10.13 13.34 -11.25
C THR A 118 9.45 12.56 -10.12
N TRP A 119 10.17 12.24 -9.03
CA TRP A 119 9.62 11.49 -7.90
C TRP A 119 8.93 12.42 -6.92
N SER A 120 7.70 12.10 -6.51
CA SER A 120 7.04 12.85 -5.44
C SER A 120 7.73 12.62 -4.09
N ASP A 121 7.42 13.50 -3.12
CA ASP A 121 7.88 13.33 -1.74
C ASP A 121 7.42 12.00 -1.14
N TRP A 122 6.27 11.50 -1.56
CA TRP A 122 5.76 10.20 -1.14
C TRP A 122 6.68 9.07 -1.60
N LEU A 123 7.06 9.03 -2.88
CA LEU A 123 7.96 8.00 -3.39
C LEU A 123 9.34 8.10 -2.75
N GLN A 124 9.87 9.32 -2.60
CA GLN A 124 11.18 9.52 -1.96
C GLN A 124 11.18 9.09 -0.50
N LEU A 125 10.11 9.39 0.27
CA LEU A 125 9.95 8.90 1.64
C LEU A 125 9.86 7.38 1.67
N LEU A 126 9.05 6.78 0.80
CA LEU A 126 8.86 5.33 0.76
C LEU A 126 10.16 4.59 0.42
N LEU A 127 10.92 5.08 -0.56
CA LEU A 127 12.24 4.54 -0.91
C LEU A 127 13.25 4.76 0.22
N ALA A 128 13.28 5.93 0.85
CA ALA A 128 14.16 6.19 1.99
C ALA A 128 13.83 5.25 3.18
N GLU A 129 12.55 4.93 3.41
CA GLU A 129 12.13 4.05 4.50
C GLU A 129 12.33 2.56 4.18
N ARG A 130 12.20 2.13 2.92
CA ARG A 130 12.09 0.69 2.60
C ARG A 130 13.11 0.14 1.61
N SER A 131 13.79 0.98 0.83
CA SER A 131 14.77 0.50 -0.16
C SER A 131 15.99 -0.12 0.53
N THR A 132 16.42 -1.28 0.03
CA THR A 132 17.66 -1.95 0.44
C THR A 132 18.83 -1.62 -0.48
N GLU A 133 18.61 -0.87 -1.57
CA GLU A 133 19.61 -0.58 -2.58
C GLU A 133 20.51 0.60 -2.16
N PRO A 134 21.83 0.38 -1.95
CA PRO A 134 22.72 1.44 -1.46
C PRO A 134 22.79 2.67 -2.37
N ALA A 135 22.71 2.49 -3.70
CA ALA A 135 22.75 3.58 -4.66
C ALA A 135 21.54 4.52 -4.51
N VAL A 136 20.35 3.96 -4.31
CA VAL A 136 19.11 4.71 -4.08
C VAL A 136 19.19 5.49 -2.77
N LEU A 137 19.63 4.84 -1.69
CA LEU A 137 19.78 5.51 -0.39
C LEU A 137 20.85 6.60 -0.44
N HIS A 138 21.99 6.35 -1.08
CA HIS A 138 23.03 7.36 -1.25
C HIS A 138 22.52 8.59 -2.01
N ARG A 139 21.79 8.37 -3.10
CA ARG A 139 21.17 9.44 -3.90
C ARG A 139 20.19 10.27 -3.06
N LEU A 140 19.29 9.61 -2.33
CA LEU A 140 18.28 10.27 -1.48
C LEU A 140 18.91 10.98 -0.27
N ALA A 141 19.99 10.46 0.29
CA ALA A 141 20.73 11.12 1.38
C ALA A 141 21.33 12.45 0.91
N ARG A 142 21.88 12.48 -0.30
CA ARG A 142 22.51 13.67 -0.90
C ARG A 142 21.50 14.70 -1.36
N ALA A 143 20.47 14.28 -2.10
CA ALA A 143 19.62 15.16 -2.88
C ALA A 143 18.11 15.02 -2.57
N GLY A 144 17.71 14.24 -1.55
CA GLY A 144 16.30 14.06 -1.21
C GLY A 144 15.61 15.41 -0.96
N ARG A 145 14.36 15.56 -1.42
CA ARG A 145 13.68 16.87 -1.47
C ARG A 145 13.52 17.51 -0.09
N THR A 146 13.24 16.69 0.93
CA THR A 146 13.07 17.16 2.31
C THR A 146 14.19 16.71 3.24
N LYS A 147 14.38 17.46 4.34
CA LYS A 147 15.31 17.09 5.42
C LYS A 147 14.99 15.71 6.01
N ARG A 148 13.70 15.35 6.11
CA ARG A 148 13.25 14.05 6.61
C ARG A 148 13.71 12.92 5.68
N ILE A 149 13.52 13.07 4.37
CA ILE A 149 13.97 12.09 3.37
C ILE A 149 15.49 11.86 3.49
N ARG A 150 16.27 12.94 3.48
CA ARG A 150 17.74 12.84 3.57
C ARG A 150 18.20 12.11 4.84
N ARG A 151 17.58 12.42 5.98
CA ARG A 151 17.87 11.76 7.27
C ARG A 151 17.55 10.27 7.28
N LEU A 152 16.37 9.89 6.77
CA LEU A 152 15.97 8.48 6.69
C LEU A 152 16.93 7.69 5.80
N ALA A 153 17.33 8.27 4.68
CA ALA A 153 18.25 7.63 3.74
C ALA A 153 19.70 7.51 4.28
N SER A 154 20.12 8.39 5.18
CA SER A 154 21.43 8.31 5.86
C SER A 154 21.44 7.41 7.10
N ALA A 155 20.28 6.92 7.56
CA ALA A 155 20.20 6.12 8.77
C ALA A 155 20.87 4.75 8.56
N PRO A 156 21.65 4.24 9.53
CA PRO A 156 22.16 2.88 9.47
C PRO A 156 21.01 1.90 9.33
N ARG A 157 21.01 1.09 8.25
CA ARG A 157 20.11 -0.05 8.13
C ARG A 157 20.60 -1.10 9.12
N ASN A 158 19.89 -1.28 10.23
CA ASN A 158 20.15 -2.43 11.07
C ASN A 158 19.83 -3.68 10.22
N PRO A 159 20.78 -4.58 9.95
CA PRO A 159 20.46 -5.82 9.27
C PRO A 159 19.41 -6.53 10.12
N GLN A 160 18.28 -6.87 9.50
CA GLN A 160 17.29 -7.71 10.14
C GLN A 160 18.01 -9.01 10.50
N PRO A 161 18.03 -9.45 11.78
CA PRO A 161 18.67 -10.71 12.11
C PRO A 161 17.96 -11.79 11.31
N ASP A 162 18.73 -12.52 10.49
CA ASP A 162 18.25 -13.68 9.76
C ASP A 162 17.44 -14.55 10.73
N ARG A 163 16.20 -14.86 10.36
CA ARG A 163 15.35 -15.80 11.11
C ARG A 163 15.83 -17.26 10.94
N ALA A 164 17.11 -17.46 10.66
CA ALA A 164 17.73 -18.75 10.40
C ALA A 164 18.92 -18.97 11.35
N ASP A 165 18.75 -18.74 12.65
CA ASP A 165 19.68 -19.28 13.66
C ASP A 165 19.07 -19.26 15.07
N ARG A 166 17.85 -19.80 15.19
CA ARG A 166 17.42 -20.31 16.51
C ARG A 166 17.88 -21.76 16.59
N PRO A 167 18.88 -22.10 17.43
CA PRO A 167 19.16 -23.50 17.72
C PRO A 167 17.90 -24.13 18.32
N ASP A 168 17.56 -25.28 17.77
CA ASP A 168 16.44 -26.11 18.18
C ASP A 168 16.53 -26.37 19.69
N ARG A 169 15.45 -26.07 20.42
CA ARG A 169 15.36 -26.23 21.87
C ARG A 169 15.07 -27.68 22.29
N SER A 170 15.27 -28.64 21.39
CA SER A 170 14.99 -30.06 21.59
C SER A 170 16.11 -30.81 22.34
N ASP A 171 17.31 -30.26 22.49
CA ASP A 171 18.40 -30.88 23.26
C ASP A 171 18.50 -30.39 24.71
N ARG A 172 17.38 -30.44 25.46
CA ARG A 172 17.45 -30.45 26.93
C ARG A 172 17.39 -31.89 27.41
N PRO A 173 18.50 -32.47 27.91
CA PRO A 173 18.45 -33.80 28.51
C PRO A 173 17.59 -33.76 29.77
N ASP A 174 16.63 -34.68 29.79
CA ASP A 174 15.74 -35.00 30.90
C ASP A 174 16.57 -35.33 32.15
N ARG A 175 16.50 -34.46 33.16
CA ARG A 175 17.01 -34.77 34.50
C ARG A 175 15.87 -35.32 35.34
N SER A 176 15.53 -36.59 35.13
CA SER A 176 14.72 -37.35 36.09
C SER A 176 15.00 -38.85 36.10
N THR A 177 16.10 -39.23 36.77
CA THR A 177 16.28 -40.52 37.48
C THR A 177 17.48 -40.34 38.41
N GLY A 178 17.52 -40.64 39.71
CA GLY A 178 16.59 -41.25 40.63
C GLY A 178 17.40 -41.69 41.86
N ARG A 179 16.82 -41.55 43.07
CA ARG A 179 17.10 -42.24 44.34
C ARG A 179 18.53 -42.27 44.91
N ARG A 180 18.67 -41.74 46.13
CA ARG A 180 18.58 -42.52 47.38
C ARG A 180 18.02 -41.67 48.50
#